data_AF-A0A7V8VPJ5-F1
#
_entry.id   AF-A0A7V8VPJ5-F1
#
_cell.length_a   1.000
_cell.length_b   1.000
_cell.length_c   1.000
_cell.angle_alpha   90.00
_cell.angle_beta   90.00
_cell.angle_gamma   90.00
#
_symmetry.space_group_name_H-M   'P 1'
#
loop_
_entity.id
_entity.type
_entity.pdbx_description
1 polymer ?
#
loop_
_entity_poly.entity_id
_entity_poly.type
_entity_poly.pdbx_seq_one_letter_code
_entity_poly.pdbx_strand_id
1 'polypeptide(L)'
;MRASSRRVGTPPPRLLPPGAAVLAVLLVLGCARGGARRAELPRAPSPLHLGGQRVLVLPLQSIVGLPEGGRERLNAEILFALGERDGRVIWIPPAELQRALSRSPAYAAAPHALPADPVLQHREPRVTEPLAGELRRYSALMDARLVLLLREARFA
;
A
#
# COMPACT_ATOMS: atom_id res chain seq x y z
N MET A 1 9.89 -23.60 -89.99
CA MET A 1 10.16 -24.31 -88.71
C MET A 1 8.90 -24.24 -87.84
N ARG A 2 8.35 -25.38 -87.42
CA ARG A 2 7.14 -25.52 -86.60
C ARG A 2 7.45 -25.15 -85.15
N ALA A 3 6.65 -24.27 -84.54
CA ALA A 3 6.63 -24.09 -83.09
C ALA A 3 5.30 -24.64 -82.54
N SER A 4 5.45 -25.62 -81.66
CA SER A 4 4.41 -26.47 -81.06
C SER A 4 3.75 -25.75 -79.88
N SER A 5 2.42 -25.62 -79.93
CA SER A 5 1.58 -25.10 -78.85
C SER A 5 1.20 -26.24 -77.89
N ARG A 6 1.68 -26.18 -76.63
CA ARG A 6 1.21 -27.05 -75.54
C ARG A 6 0.30 -26.25 -74.61
N ARG A 7 -0.96 -26.67 -74.52
CA ARG A 7 -1.93 -26.20 -73.52
C ARG A 7 -1.59 -26.85 -72.17
N VAL A 8 -1.47 -26.04 -71.12
CA VAL A 8 -1.37 -26.50 -69.73
C VAL A 8 -2.76 -26.35 -69.10
N GLY A 9 -3.35 -27.48 -68.71
CA GLY A 9 -4.63 -27.53 -68.00
C GLY A 9 -4.45 -27.19 -66.52
N THR A 10 -5.41 -26.45 -65.98
CA THR A 10 -5.56 -26.14 -64.55
C THR A 10 -6.32 -27.28 -63.83
N PRO A 11 -5.87 -27.74 -62.64
CA PRO A 11 -6.61 -28.71 -61.84
C PRO A 11 -7.72 -28.07 -60.98
N PRO A 12 -8.78 -28.82 -60.62
CA PRO A 12 -9.98 -28.32 -59.94
C PRO A 12 -9.79 -28.04 -58.43
N PRO A 13 -10.68 -27.22 -57.82
CA PRO A 13 -10.59 -26.83 -56.42
C PRO A 13 -10.96 -27.98 -55.47
N ARG A 14 -10.13 -28.16 -54.42
CA ARG A 14 -10.37 -29.11 -53.33
C ARG A 14 -11.24 -28.48 -52.25
N LEU A 15 -12.37 -29.12 -51.98
CA LEU A 15 -13.28 -28.85 -50.86
C LEU A 15 -12.58 -29.14 -49.53
N LEU A 16 -12.59 -28.15 -48.62
CA LEU A 16 -12.09 -28.25 -47.24
C LEU A 16 -13.17 -28.84 -46.31
N PRO A 17 -12.82 -29.76 -45.38
CA PRO A 17 -13.77 -30.40 -44.47
C PRO A 17 -14.14 -29.53 -43.24
N PRO A 18 -15.37 -29.69 -42.70
CA PRO A 18 -15.99 -28.85 -41.67
C PRO A 18 -15.55 -29.18 -40.23
N GLY A 19 -14.29 -29.56 -40.02
CA GLY A 19 -13.78 -30.01 -38.71
C GLY A 19 -13.15 -28.91 -37.83
N ALA A 20 -12.88 -27.73 -38.39
CA ALA A 20 -12.08 -26.70 -37.72
C ALA A 20 -12.88 -25.70 -36.87
N ALA A 21 -14.22 -25.79 -36.82
CA ALA A 21 -15.06 -24.77 -36.20
C ALA A 21 -15.33 -24.97 -34.70
N VAL A 22 -14.97 -26.12 -34.10
CA VAL A 22 -15.39 -26.44 -32.72
C VAL A 22 -14.32 -26.09 -31.66
N LEU A 23 -13.06 -25.86 -32.03
CA LEU A 23 -11.98 -25.61 -31.06
C LEU A 23 -11.79 -24.12 -30.68
N ALA A 24 -12.50 -23.19 -31.32
CA ALA A 24 -12.29 -21.74 -31.12
C ALA A 24 -13.14 -21.11 -30.00
N VAL A 25 -14.07 -21.85 -29.38
CA VAL A 25 -15.04 -21.28 -28.42
C VAL A 25 -14.63 -21.48 -26.94
N LEU A 26 -13.65 -22.33 -26.64
CA LEU A 26 -13.28 -22.68 -25.25
C LEU A 26 -12.20 -21.79 -24.58
N LEU A 27 -11.74 -20.71 -25.24
CA LEU A 27 -10.67 -19.84 -24.71
C LEU A 27 -11.16 -18.57 -23.98
N VAL A 28 -12.48 -18.36 -23.85
CA VAL A 28 -13.04 -17.13 -23.25
C VAL A 28 -13.50 -17.31 -21.80
N LEU A 29 -13.39 -18.51 -21.22
CA LEU A 29 -13.66 -18.71 -19.80
C LEU A 29 -12.48 -18.24 -18.93
N GLY A 30 -12.53 -16.96 -18.56
CA GLY A 30 -12.61 -16.66 -17.15
C GLY A 30 -11.29 -16.53 -16.40
N CYS A 31 -10.30 -15.83 -16.95
CA CYS A 31 -9.34 -15.06 -16.14
C CYS A 31 -10.04 -13.85 -15.49
N ALA A 32 -11.11 -14.08 -14.72
CA ALA A 32 -11.68 -13.08 -13.81
C ALA A 32 -10.78 -13.03 -12.57
N ARG A 33 -9.56 -12.55 -12.79
CA ARG A 33 -8.56 -12.26 -11.78
C ARG A 33 -9.18 -11.21 -10.87
N GLY A 34 -9.51 -11.64 -9.65
CA GLY A 34 -10.08 -10.79 -8.62
C GLY A 34 -9.29 -9.50 -8.53
N GLY A 35 -9.89 -8.42 -9.00
CA GLY A 35 -9.41 -7.07 -8.75
C GLY A 35 -9.54 -6.85 -7.26
N ALA A 36 -8.47 -7.14 -6.51
CA ALA A 36 -8.29 -6.58 -5.20
C ALA A 36 -8.48 -5.08 -5.38
N ARG A 37 -9.60 -4.54 -4.87
CA ARG A 37 -9.83 -3.10 -4.79
C ARG A 37 -8.59 -2.54 -4.13
N ARG A 38 -7.75 -1.87 -4.93
CA ARG A 38 -6.60 -1.13 -4.42
C ARG A 38 -7.19 -0.19 -3.39
N ALA A 39 -6.88 -0.39 -2.12
CA ALA A 39 -7.38 0.46 -1.05
C ALA A 39 -6.98 1.89 -1.44
N GLU A 40 -7.97 2.68 -1.83
CA GLU A 40 -7.75 4.07 -2.22
C GLU A 40 -7.37 4.78 -0.92
N LEU A 41 -6.06 4.99 -0.74
CA LEU A 41 -5.53 5.74 0.38
C LEU A 41 -6.23 7.10 0.40
N PRO A 42 -6.69 7.58 1.56
CA PRO A 42 -7.43 8.84 1.64
C PRO A 42 -6.65 9.96 0.95
N ARG A 43 -7.31 10.64 0.01
CA ARG A 43 -6.77 11.78 -0.71
C ARG A 43 -6.32 12.82 0.34
N ALA A 44 -5.01 12.99 0.48
CA ALA A 44 -4.47 13.85 1.54
C ALA A 44 -4.97 15.29 1.38
N PRO A 45 -5.14 16.03 2.49
CA PRO A 45 -5.32 17.47 2.44
C PRO A 45 -4.20 18.15 1.64
N SER A 46 -4.49 19.34 1.09
CA SER A 46 -3.59 20.22 0.32
C SER A 46 -2.13 20.07 0.73
N PRO A 47 -1.16 19.96 -0.22
CA PRO A 47 0.15 19.40 0.07
C PRO A 47 0.83 20.19 1.18
N LEU A 48 0.88 19.60 2.37
CA LEU A 48 1.93 19.92 3.33
C LEU A 48 3.23 19.68 2.55
N HIS A 49 3.99 20.73 2.27
CA HIS A 49 5.33 20.57 1.70
C HIS A 49 6.22 19.96 2.79
N LEU A 50 6.28 18.64 2.80
CA LEU A 50 7.06 17.85 3.75
C LEU A 50 8.51 17.63 3.29
N GLY A 51 8.89 18.13 2.10
CA GLY A 51 10.25 18.01 1.59
C GLY A 51 11.29 18.55 2.58
N GLY A 52 12.33 17.75 2.84
CA GLY A 52 13.39 18.03 3.80
C GLY A 52 12.96 17.92 5.27
N GLN A 53 11.70 17.58 5.55
CA GLN A 53 11.21 17.43 6.92
C GLN A 53 11.40 16.00 7.42
N ARG A 54 11.71 15.89 8.71
CA ARG A 54 11.72 14.63 9.45
C ARG A 54 10.32 14.37 10.01
N VAL A 55 9.70 13.27 9.58
CA VAL A 55 8.33 12.91 9.98
C VAL A 55 8.35 11.57 10.68
N LEU A 56 7.98 11.56 11.96
CA LEU A 56 7.86 10.35 12.75
C LEU A 56 6.55 9.66 12.46
N VAL A 57 6.61 8.42 12.00
CA VAL A 57 5.44 7.56 11.84
C VAL A 57 5.27 6.73 13.11
N LEU A 58 4.14 6.89 13.79
CA LEU A 58 3.81 6.06 14.95
C LEU A 58 3.24 4.71 14.51
N PRO A 59 3.43 3.64 15.31
CA PRO A 59 2.80 2.36 15.03
C PRO A 59 1.29 2.51 14.94
N LEU A 60 0.67 1.68 14.10
CA LEU A 60 -0.78 1.56 14.03
C LEU A 60 -1.39 1.19 15.41
N GLN A 61 -2.30 2.03 15.91
CA GLN A 61 -2.84 1.94 17.27
C GLN A 61 -3.89 0.82 17.43
N SER A 62 -4.70 0.58 16.40
CA SER A 62 -5.73 -0.47 16.42
C SER A 62 -5.73 -1.29 15.12
N ILE A 63 -5.83 -2.61 15.25
CA ILE A 63 -5.93 -3.55 14.13
C ILE A 63 -7.00 -4.57 14.43
N VAL A 64 -7.90 -4.78 13.48
CA VAL A 64 -8.93 -5.82 13.55
C VAL A 64 -8.85 -6.68 12.30
N GLY A 65 -8.85 -8.00 12.47
CA GLY A 65 -8.89 -8.96 11.36
C GLY A 65 -7.53 -9.31 10.74
N LEU A 66 -6.40 -9.09 11.43
CA LEU A 66 -5.07 -9.54 10.98
C LEU A 66 -4.53 -10.68 11.84
N PRO A 67 -3.79 -11.63 11.25
CA PRO A 67 -3.03 -12.62 12.00
C PRO A 67 -1.89 -11.97 12.79
N GLU A 68 -1.31 -12.74 13.71
CA GLU A 68 -0.14 -12.33 14.49
C GLU A 68 1.02 -11.87 13.61
N GLY A 69 1.74 -10.84 14.04
CA GLY A 69 2.80 -10.19 13.25
C GLY A 69 2.29 -9.42 12.02
N GLY A 70 0.97 -9.32 11.82
CA GLY A 70 0.39 -8.54 10.73
C GLY A 70 0.58 -7.04 10.92
N ARG A 71 0.64 -6.56 12.17
CA ARG A 71 0.85 -5.14 12.51
C ARG A 71 2.16 -4.62 11.95
N GLU A 72 3.24 -5.35 12.19
CA GLU A 72 4.59 -4.97 11.81
C GLU A 72 4.71 -4.95 10.29
N ARG A 73 4.16 -5.97 9.62
CA ARG A 73 4.07 -6.04 8.16
C ARG A 73 3.28 -4.87 7.57
N LEU A 74 2.12 -4.55 8.14
CA LEU A 74 1.29 -3.45 7.67
C LEU A 74 1.97 -2.08 7.88
N ASN A 75 2.61 -1.87 9.03
CA ASN A 75 3.39 -0.65 9.27
C ASN A 75 4.54 -0.50 8.25
N ALA A 76 5.21 -1.60 7.88
CA ALA A 76 6.26 -1.59 6.86
C ALA A 76 5.70 -1.24 5.47
N GLU A 77 4.56 -1.82 5.07
CA GLU A 77 3.89 -1.49 3.81
C GLU A 77 3.42 -0.02 3.75
N ILE A 78 2.89 0.50 4.86
CA ILE A 78 2.51 1.92 4.95
C ILE A 78 3.74 2.82 4.77
N LEU A 79 4.85 2.51 5.44
CA LEU A 79 6.09 3.25 5.27
C LEU A 79 6.62 3.21 3.85
N PHE A 80 6.59 2.03 3.22
CA PHE A 80 6.98 1.88 1.82
C PHE A 80 6.12 2.78 0.92
N ALA A 81 4.80 2.74 1.08
CA ALA A 81 3.88 3.58 0.32
C ALA A 81 4.07 5.10 0.57
N LEU A 82 4.45 5.50 1.79
CA LEU A 82 4.79 6.89 2.11
C LEU A 82 6.08 7.33 1.43
N GLY A 83 7.09 6.47 1.40
CA GLY A 83 8.36 6.71 0.71
C GLY A 83 8.19 6.90 -0.79
N GLU A 84 7.39 6.03 -1.43
CA GLU A 84 7.05 6.13 -2.86
C GLU A 84 6.30 7.43 -3.20
N ARG A 85 5.58 8.00 -2.22
CA ARG A 85 4.79 9.21 -2.42
C ARG A 85 5.62 10.49 -2.43
N ASP A 86 6.63 10.60 -1.58
CA ASP A 86 7.57 11.73 -1.57
C ASP A 86 8.92 11.32 -0.98
N GLY A 87 9.89 11.09 -1.87
CA GLY A 87 11.25 10.73 -1.50
C GLY A 87 12.09 11.86 -0.90
N ARG A 88 11.57 13.10 -0.84
CA ARG A 88 12.27 14.22 -0.17
C ARG A 88 11.97 14.28 1.32
N VAL A 89 10.97 13.55 1.80
CA VAL A 89 10.61 13.50 3.22
C VAL A 89 11.47 12.45 3.92
N ILE A 90 12.00 12.78 5.08
CA ILE A 90 12.74 11.84 5.92
C ILE A 90 11.73 11.13 6.82
N TRP A 91 11.21 10.00 6.35
CA TRP A 91 10.28 9.17 7.10
C TRP A 91 11.01 8.38 8.20
N ILE A 92 10.70 8.65 9.46
CA ILE A 92 11.27 7.91 10.59
C ILE A 92 10.33 6.74 10.92
N PRO A 93 10.81 5.48 10.83
CA PRO A 93 9.98 4.31 10.99
C PRO A 93 9.64 4.01 12.45
N PRO A 94 8.51 3.34 12.75
CA PRO A 94 8.14 2.96 14.11
C PRO A 94 9.20 2.10 14.82
N ALA A 95 9.91 1.24 14.08
CA ALA A 95 10.99 0.40 14.62
C ALA A 95 12.20 1.22 15.09
N GLU A 96 12.44 2.40 14.53
CA GLU A 96 13.50 3.30 15.02
C GLU A 96 13.10 3.97 16.33
N LEU A 97 11.85 4.42 16.45
CA LEU A 97 11.31 4.93 17.72
C LEU A 97 11.40 3.86 18.82
N GLN A 98 10.98 2.62 18.54
CA GLN A 98 11.08 1.52 19.51
C GLN A 98 12.52 1.29 19.98
N ARG A 99 13.49 1.33 19.05
CA ARG A 99 14.93 1.22 19.37
C ARG A 99 15.48 2.42 20.13
N ALA A 100 14.94 3.61 19.94
CA ALA A 100 15.32 4.79 20.72
C ALA A 100 14.79 4.70 22.15
N LEU A 101 13.56 4.22 22.31
CA LEU A 101 12.91 4.05 23.61
C LEU A 101 13.50 2.90 24.43
N SER A 102 13.90 1.79 23.78
CA SER A 102 14.58 0.69 24.47
C SER A 102 15.93 1.11 25.08
N ARG A 103 16.56 2.16 24.53
CA ARG A 103 17.77 2.78 25.06
C ARG A 103 17.50 3.79 26.17
N SER A 104 16.24 4.15 26.40
CA SER A 104 15.80 5.16 27.37
C SER A 104 14.85 4.52 28.39
N PRO A 105 15.34 3.61 29.25
CA PRO A 105 14.48 2.81 30.15
C PRO A 105 13.68 3.63 31.18
N ALA A 106 14.07 4.88 31.44
CA ALA A 106 13.27 5.81 32.24
C ALA A 106 11.95 6.23 31.55
N TYR A 107 11.79 5.93 30.26
CA TYR A 107 10.62 6.25 29.46
C TYR A 107 9.69 5.01 29.38
N ALA A 108 8.64 5.00 30.20
CA ALA A 108 7.74 3.86 30.34
C ALA A 108 6.62 3.78 29.27
N ALA A 109 6.47 4.79 28.40
CA ALA A 109 5.34 4.82 27.47
C ALA A 109 5.56 3.96 26.22
N ALA A 110 4.63 3.04 25.99
CA ALA A 110 4.59 2.12 24.86
C ALA A 110 4.04 2.82 23.60
N PRO A 111 4.81 2.94 22.50
CA PRO A 111 4.38 3.66 21.30
C PRO A 111 3.14 3.11 20.58
N HIS A 112 2.82 1.83 20.84
CA HIS A 112 1.68 1.13 20.26
C HIS A 112 0.44 1.19 21.15
N ALA A 113 0.57 1.72 22.36
CA ALA A 113 -0.49 1.86 23.34
C ALA A 113 -0.45 3.29 23.89
N LEU A 114 -0.74 4.25 22.99
CA LEU A 114 -0.84 5.65 23.38
C LEU A 114 -1.95 5.84 24.43
N PRO A 115 -1.84 6.88 25.27
CA PRO A 115 -2.91 7.21 26.21
C PRO A 115 -4.26 7.36 25.51
N ALA A 116 -5.32 6.95 26.19
CA ALA A 116 -6.68 7.08 25.69
C ALA A 116 -7.01 8.58 25.51
N ASP A 117 -7.02 9.03 24.25
CA ASP A 117 -7.32 10.41 23.87
C ASP A 117 -8.58 10.46 22.99
N PRO A 118 -9.43 11.49 23.15
CA PRO A 118 -10.64 11.65 22.34
C PRO A 118 -10.39 11.74 20.83
N VAL A 119 -9.22 12.20 20.35
CA VAL A 119 -8.89 12.17 18.91
C VAL A 119 -8.86 10.74 18.38
N LEU A 120 -8.33 9.81 19.16
CA LEU A 120 -8.27 8.39 18.80
C LEU A 120 -9.67 7.74 18.77
N GLN A 121 -10.63 8.27 19.53
CA GLN A 121 -11.96 7.68 19.70
C GLN A 121 -13.04 8.40 18.87
N HIS A 122 -13.06 9.73 18.89
CA HIS A 122 -14.17 10.59 18.45
C HIS A 122 -13.83 11.49 17.25
N ARG A 123 -12.66 11.33 16.60
CA ARG A 123 -12.21 12.15 15.44
C ARG A 123 -12.17 13.66 15.73
N GLU A 124 -11.77 14.03 16.94
CA GLU A 124 -11.66 15.43 17.30
C GLU A 124 -10.54 16.14 16.49
N PRO A 125 -10.70 17.45 16.22
CA PRO A 125 -9.74 18.20 15.42
C PRO A 125 -8.45 18.55 16.19
N ARG A 126 -8.41 18.35 17.50
CA ARG A 126 -7.30 18.77 18.37
C ARG A 126 -6.90 17.66 19.32
N VAL A 127 -5.61 17.37 19.37
CA VAL A 127 -5.02 16.45 20.33
C VAL A 127 -4.92 17.14 21.68
N THR A 128 -5.40 16.48 22.73
CA THR A 128 -5.40 16.99 24.09
C THR A 128 -4.34 16.29 24.95
N GLU A 129 -4.12 16.78 26.16
CA GLU A 129 -3.32 16.05 27.13
C GLU A 129 -4.06 14.79 27.61
N PRO A 130 -3.35 13.68 27.90
CA PRO A 130 -1.89 13.55 27.95
C PRO A 130 -1.22 13.18 26.62
N LEU A 131 -2.00 12.92 25.56
CA LEU A 131 -1.45 12.48 24.28
C LEU A 131 -0.58 13.58 23.64
N ALA A 132 -0.98 14.84 23.72
CA ALA A 132 -0.20 15.95 23.19
C ALA A 132 1.21 16.01 23.80
N GLY A 133 1.33 15.82 25.12
CA GLY A 133 2.62 15.70 25.80
C GLY A 133 3.46 14.52 25.32
N GLU A 134 2.87 13.34 25.16
CA GLU A 134 3.56 12.16 24.60
C GLU A 134 4.07 12.42 23.17
N LEU A 135 3.23 12.96 22.29
CA LEU A 135 3.63 13.25 20.91
C LEU A 135 4.78 14.25 20.84
N ARG A 136 4.79 15.27 21.71
CA ARG A 136 5.91 16.24 21.81
C ARG A 136 7.19 15.57 22.30
N ARG A 137 7.10 14.62 23.23
CA ARG A 137 8.26 13.87 23.72
C ARG A 137 8.84 12.97 22.62
N TYR A 138 8.00 12.24 21.89
CA TYR A 138 8.44 11.44 20.76
C TYR A 138 9.04 12.28 19.63
N SER A 139 8.44 13.43 19.33
CA SER A 139 8.98 14.34 18.31
C SER A 139 10.36 14.86 18.72
N ALA A 140 10.53 15.26 19.99
CA ALA A 140 11.82 15.73 20.50
C ALA A 140 12.88 14.61 20.52
N LEU A 141 12.52 13.41 20.96
CA LEU A 141 13.42 12.25 21.01
C LEU A 141 13.97 11.88 19.63
N MET A 142 13.14 11.98 18.60
CA MET A 142 13.47 11.56 17.24
C MET A 142 13.92 12.71 16.33
N ASP A 143 13.99 13.92 16.86
CA ASP A 143 14.20 15.15 16.09
C ASP A 143 13.24 15.22 14.88
N ALA A 144 11.96 14.95 15.14
CA ALA A 144 10.92 14.96 14.13
C ALA A 144 10.11 16.25 14.21
N ARG A 145 9.87 16.90 13.07
CA ARG A 145 9.03 18.11 13.03
C ARG A 145 7.55 17.78 13.12
N LEU A 146 7.16 16.62 12.60
CA LEU A 146 5.78 16.17 12.54
C LEU A 146 5.69 14.73 13.01
N VAL A 147 4.53 14.40 13.57
CA VAL A 147 4.19 13.03 13.97
C VAL A 147 2.94 12.60 13.21
N LEU A 148 3.07 11.52 12.44
CA LEU A 148 1.98 10.87 11.73
C LEU A 148 1.41 9.76 12.62
N LEU A 149 0.17 9.97 13.08
CA LEU A 149 -0.55 9.03 13.92
C LEU A 149 -1.43 8.11 13.08
N LEU A 150 -1.07 6.83 13.01
CA LEU A 150 -1.85 5.81 12.33
C LEU A 150 -2.88 5.23 13.28
N ARG A 151 -4.17 5.52 13.06
CA ARG A 151 -5.21 5.18 14.04
C ARG A 151 -5.67 3.73 13.98
N GLU A 152 -6.30 3.33 12.88
CA GLU A 152 -6.91 2.00 12.77
C GLU A 152 -6.75 1.43 11.36
N ALA A 153 -6.58 0.12 11.28
CA ALA A 153 -6.84 -0.64 10.06
C ALA A 153 -7.79 -1.79 10.38
N ARG A 154 -8.79 -1.97 9.51
CA ARG A 154 -9.80 -3.01 9.64
C ARG A 154 -9.84 -3.82 8.35
N PHE A 155 -9.83 -5.13 8.51
CA PHE A 155 -9.88 -6.09 7.42
C PHE A 155 -11.12 -6.95 7.63
N ALA A 156 -11.91 -7.10 6.56
CA ALA A 156 -13.17 -7.82 6.53
C ALA A 156 -12.97 -9.25 6.04
#